data_AF-A0A962SQ12-F1
#
_entry.id   AF-A0A962SQ12-F1
#
_cell.length_a   1.000
_cell.length_b   1.000
_cell.length_c   1.000
_cell.angle_alpha   90.00
_cell.angle_beta   90.00
_cell.angle_gamma   90.00
#
_symmetry.space_group_name_H-M   'P 1'
#
loop_
_entity.id
_entity.type
_entity.pdbx_description
1 polymer ?
#
loop_
_entity_poly.entity_id
_entity_poly.type
_entity_poly.pdbx_seq_one_letter_code
_entity_poly.pdbx_strand_id
1 'polypeptide(L)'
;MKVNFPRKSRKFPDHQPYFIPFVVSVVLAVPLICGALWGGYRLGLGAVGAGSIVAGTGAQRMQLQLDEEQQVLERARNKAGAHLDALALRLGEMQANLLRMEALGEQLVKAGQLDYDEFNFGETPPRGGVDASADAVSVELPELLADIELLERSIADRTHKLELMQGMIVDSRIQNNLHPEGQPVESGWVSSGYGYRKDPFSGKKTFHHGVDIASKWGSPVYAVASGIVMEAKEKPGYGYHVEIVHADGLVTKYAHNSKLFVEPGDLVE
;
A
#
# COMPACT_ATOMS: atom_id res chain seq x y z
N MET A 1 41.78 42.07 126.34
CA MET A 1 40.90 43.26 126.31
C MET A 1 39.52 42.82 126.76
N LYS A 2 39.08 43.23 127.95
CA LYS A 2 37.75 42.92 128.53
C LYS A 2 36.72 43.90 127.95
N VAL A 3 35.57 43.41 127.49
CA VAL A 3 34.35 44.24 127.37
C VAL A 3 33.12 43.42 127.74
N ASN A 4 32.26 44.07 128.53
CA ASN A 4 31.09 43.58 129.27
C ASN A 4 29.77 43.86 128.50
N PHE A 5 28.79 42.95 128.62
CA PHE A 5 27.30 43.03 128.63
C PHE A 5 26.53 44.21 127.96
N PRO A 6 25.29 44.02 127.41
CA PRO A 6 24.15 43.42 128.15
C PRO A 6 23.11 42.57 127.37
N ARG A 7 22.33 41.81 128.16
CA ARG A 7 21.10 41.11 127.77
C ARG A 7 20.03 42.11 127.31
N LYS A 8 19.36 41.82 126.19
CA LYS A 8 18.11 42.47 125.79
C LYS A 8 17.07 41.41 125.47
N SER A 9 16.02 41.34 126.27
CA SER A 9 14.83 40.52 126.07
C SER A 9 14.08 41.01 124.82
N ARG A 10 13.77 40.09 123.89
CA ARG A 10 12.83 40.35 122.80
C ARG A 10 11.85 39.19 122.70
N LYS A 11 10.58 39.58 122.77
CA LYS A 11 9.38 38.75 122.68
C LYS A 11 9.37 37.99 121.36
N PHE A 12 8.92 36.73 121.44
CA PHE A 12 8.52 35.90 120.30
C PHE A 12 7.41 36.57 119.49
N PRO A 13 7.45 36.52 118.14
CA PRO A 13 6.27 36.54 117.31
C PRO A 13 5.89 35.12 116.88
N ASP A 14 4.62 34.77 117.05
CA ASP A 14 3.99 33.56 116.52
C ASP A 14 4.15 33.49 115.00
N HIS A 15 4.85 32.48 114.50
CA HIS A 15 4.88 32.14 113.08
C HIS A 15 3.77 31.12 112.76
N GLN A 16 2.86 31.53 111.88
CA GLN A 16 1.69 30.78 111.43
C GLN A 16 2.01 29.50 110.63
N PRO A 17 1.16 28.46 110.65
CA PRO A 17 1.50 27.11 110.19
C PRO A 17 1.26 26.81 108.69
N TYR A 18 1.33 27.80 107.79
CA TYR A 18 0.96 27.61 106.36
C TYR A 18 2.14 27.48 105.37
N PHE A 19 3.40 27.52 105.82
CA PHE A 19 4.57 27.49 104.93
C PHE A 19 4.88 26.10 104.33
N ILE A 20 4.60 25.04 105.09
CA ILE A 20 4.88 23.66 104.69
C ILE A 20 3.92 23.17 103.57
N PRO A 21 2.59 23.42 103.60
CA PRO A 21 1.72 22.95 102.52
C PRO A 21 1.96 23.64 101.17
N PHE A 22 2.46 24.88 101.15
CA PHE A 22 2.73 25.61 99.90
C PHE A 22 3.98 25.09 99.16
N VAL A 23 5.04 24.74 99.89
CA VAL A 23 6.27 24.21 99.28
C VAL A 23 6.01 22.80 98.73
N VAL A 24 5.22 21.98 99.43
CA VAL A 24 4.87 20.63 98.98
C VAL A 24 3.98 20.65 97.73
N SER A 25 3.04 21.60 97.61
CA SER A 25 2.19 21.70 96.41
C SER A 25 2.96 22.14 95.16
N VAL A 26 3.92 23.06 95.30
CA VAL A 26 4.76 23.52 94.19
C VAL A 26 5.71 22.41 93.71
N VAL A 27 6.31 21.64 94.63
CA VAL A 27 7.21 20.52 94.28
C VAL A 27 6.48 19.39 93.54
N LEU A 28 5.19 19.19 93.79
CA LEU A 28 4.36 18.21 93.07
C LEU A 28 3.82 18.75 91.73
N ALA A 29 3.55 20.05 91.62
CA ALA A 29 2.97 20.64 90.42
C ALA A 29 3.96 20.77 89.24
N VAL A 30 5.22 21.12 89.53
CA VAL A 30 6.27 21.30 88.50
C VAL A 30 6.52 20.03 87.66
N PRO A 31 6.72 18.83 88.24
CA PRO A 31 6.94 17.62 87.43
C PRO A 31 5.70 17.21 86.62
N LEU A 32 4.48 17.50 87.09
CA LEU A 32 3.25 17.26 86.35
C LEU A 32 3.15 18.14 85.09
N ILE A 33 3.49 19.42 85.20
CA ILE A 33 3.48 20.36 84.07
C ILE A 33 4.57 20.00 83.05
N CYS A 34 5.78 19.68 83.52
CA CYS A 34 6.86 19.22 82.65
C CYS A 34 6.52 17.89 81.94
N GLY A 35 5.86 16.95 82.64
CA GLY A 35 5.37 15.71 82.05
C GLY A 35 4.31 15.92 80.97
N ALA A 36 3.36 16.85 81.20
CA ALA A 36 2.33 17.19 80.23
C ALA A 36 2.93 17.88 78.98
N LEU A 37 3.89 18.79 79.16
CA LEU A 37 4.59 19.46 78.05
C LEU A 37 5.44 18.48 77.23
N TRP A 38 6.17 17.57 77.88
CA TRP A 38 6.97 16.56 77.19
C TRP A 38 6.09 15.53 76.47
N GLY A 39 4.99 15.11 77.10
CA GLY A 39 3.98 14.25 76.49
C GLY A 39 3.32 14.91 75.27
N GLY A 40 2.95 16.19 75.38
CA GLY A 40 2.41 16.98 74.28
C GLY A 40 3.39 17.15 73.11
N TYR A 41 4.67 17.40 73.39
CA TYR A 41 5.71 17.50 72.36
C TYR A 41 5.96 16.16 71.65
N ARG A 42 5.98 15.05 72.39
CA ARG A 42 6.14 13.69 71.83
C ARG A 42 4.95 13.29 70.96
N LEU A 43 3.73 13.62 71.39
CA LEU A 43 2.52 13.42 70.60
C LEU A 43 2.48 14.32 69.35
N GLY A 44 2.90 15.58 69.47
CA GLY A 44 2.99 16.51 68.36
C GLY A 44 3.97 16.05 67.27
N LEU A 45 5.16 15.59 67.64
CA LEU A 45 6.13 15.00 66.71
C LEU A 45 5.59 13.72 66.04
N GLY A 46 4.89 12.86 66.79
CA GLY A 46 4.24 11.66 66.24
C GLY A 46 3.12 11.98 65.23
N ALA A 47 2.34 13.04 65.50
CA ALA A 47 1.24 13.47 64.63
C ALA A 47 1.74 14.09 63.31
N VAL A 48 2.81 14.91 63.35
CA VAL A 48 3.42 15.50 62.15
C VAL A 48 4.08 14.43 61.27
N GLY A 49 4.70 13.42 61.88
CA GLY A 49 5.22 12.24 61.16
C GLY A 49 4.11 11.41 60.50
N ALA A 50 3.00 11.18 61.20
CA ALA A 50 1.86 10.42 60.68
C ALA A 50 1.19 11.10 59.46
N GLY A 51 1.01 12.43 59.50
CA GLY A 51 0.46 13.18 58.37
C GLY A 51 1.34 13.13 57.12
N SER A 52 2.66 13.14 57.30
CA SER A 52 3.65 13.05 56.21
C SER A 52 3.69 11.66 55.57
N ILE A 53 3.50 10.60 56.36
CA ILE A 53 3.44 9.20 55.89
C ILE A 53 2.12 8.95 55.12
N VAL A 54 0.99 9.51 55.56
CA VAL A 54 -0.29 9.39 54.85
C VAL A 54 -0.28 10.18 53.53
N ALA A 55 0.29 11.39 53.52
CA ALA A 55 0.46 12.18 52.29
C ALA A 55 1.42 11.50 51.30
N GLY A 56 2.54 10.93 51.79
CA GLY A 56 3.49 10.19 50.96
C GLY A 56 2.90 8.92 50.37
N THR A 57 2.15 8.14 51.15
CA THR A 57 1.48 6.91 50.64
C THR A 57 0.34 7.21 49.68
N GLY A 58 -0.38 8.32 49.85
CA GLY A 58 -1.37 8.80 48.88
C GLY A 58 -0.74 9.22 47.55
N ALA A 59 0.32 10.02 47.60
CA ALA A 59 1.05 10.45 46.42
C ALA A 59 1.67 9.26 45.65
N GLN A 60 2.19 8.27 46.37
CA GLN A 60 2.83 7.10 45.78
C GLN A 60 1.82 6.15 45.12
N ARG A 61 0.61 6.00 45.68
CA ARG A 61 -0.49 5.27 45.01
C ARG A 61 -0.98 5.98 43.75
N MET A 62 -1.05 7.31 43.79
CA MET A 62 -1.45 8.11 42.63
C MET A 62 -0.41 8.04 41.50
N GLN A 63 0.88 8.03 41.84
CA GLN A 63 1.96 7.80 40.87
C GLN A 63 1.87 6.40 40.25
N LEU A 64 1.63 5.36 41.06
CA LEU A 64 1.46 4.00 40.53
C LEU A 64 0.26 3.89 39.56
N GLN A 65 -0.86 4.56 39.86
CA GLN A 65 -2.00 4.62 38.95
C GLN A 65 -1.68 5.39 37.66
N LEU A 66 -0.98 6.51 37.75
CA LEU A 66 -0.57 7.29 36.57
C LEU A 66 0.40 6.51 35.68
N ASP A 67 1.34 5.75 36.26
CA ASP A 67 2.25 4.88 35.51
C ASP A 67 1.50 3.74 34.81
N GLU A 68 0.49 3.17 35.46
CA GLU A 68 -0.36 2.12 34.88
C GLU A 68 -1.19 2.67 33.72
N GLU A 69 -1.83 3.83 33.87
CA GLU A 69 -2.58 4.49 32.79
C GLU A 69 -1.67 4.87 31.62
N GLN A 70 -0.47 5.40 31.88
CA GLN A 70 0.50 5.71 30.83
C GLN A 70 0.95 4.47 30.08
N GLN A 71 1.19 3.35 30.77
CA GLN A 71 1.52 2.08 30.10
C GLN A 71 0.37 1.56 29.25
N VAL A 72 -0.88 1.70 29.72
CA VAL A 72 -2.06 1.33 28.93
C VAL A 72 -2.18 2.23 27.70
N LEU A 73 -1.96 3.52 27.84
CA LEU A 73 -2.01 4.48 26.74
C LEU A 73 -0.91 4.22 25.69
N GLU A 74 0.32 3.95 26.13
CA GLU A 74 1.44 3.60 25.24
C GLU A 74 1.20 2.27 24.53
N ARG A 75 0.65 1.26 25.22
CA ARG A 75 0.23 0.00 24.57
C ARG A 75 -0.86 0.24 23.53
N ALA A 76 -1.88 1.04 23.86
CA ALA A 76 -2.95 1.39 22.94
C ALA A 76 -2.40 2.17 21.72
N ARG A 77 -1.50 3.12 21.94
CA ARG A 77 -0.84 3.92 20.90
C ARG A 77 0.04 3.07 19.99
N ASN A 78 0.85 2.18 20.55
CA ASN A 78 1.68 1.25 19.78
C ASN A 78 0.84 0.29 18.95
N LYS A 79 -0.27 -0.21 19.52
CA LYS A 79 -1.22 -1.07 18.80
C LYS A 79 -1.91 -0.30 17.66
N ALA A 80 -2.34 0.93 17.90
CA ALA A 80 -2.89 1.80 16.86
C ALA A 80 -1.87 2.13 15.77
N GLY A 81 -0.61 2.40 16.13
CA GLY A 81 0.50 2.63 15.18
C GLY A 81 0.74 1.43 14.28
N ALA A 82 0.86 0.23 14.84
CA ALA A 82 1.03 -1.00 14.07
C ALA A 82 -0.15 -1.26 13.10
N HIS A 83 -1.38 -0.91 13.49
CA HIS A 83 -2.53 -1.01 12.60
C HIS A 83 -2.48 0.01 11.45
N LEU A 84 -2.04 1.26 11.71
CA LEU A 84 -1.88 2.27 10.67
C LEU A 84 -0.76 1.90 9.68
N ASP A 85 0.35 1.36 10.16
CA ASP A 85 1.45 0.87 9.31
C ASP A 85 0.97 -0.26 8.39
N ALA A 86 0.17 -1.20 8.93
CA ALA A 86 -0.43 -2.27 8.14
C ALA A 86 -1.42 -1.74 7.08
N LEU A 87 -2.22 -0.72 7.41
CA LEU A 87 -3.13 -0.07 6.46
C LEU A 87 -2.33 0.69 5.38
N ALA A 88 -1.25 1.37 5.74
CA ALA A 88 -0.39 2.08 4.80
C ALA A 88 0.28 1.11 3.82
N LEU A 89 0.78 -0.03 4.29
CA LEU A 89 1.33 -1.10 3.44
C LEU A 89 0.27 -1.66 2.49
N ARG A 90 -0.93 -1.97 2.99
CA ARG A 90 -2.05 -2.47 2.16
C ARG A 90 -2.49 -1.43 1.13
N LEU A 91 -2.54 -0.16 1.48
CA LEU A 91 -2.89 0.92 0.57
C LEU A 91 -1.81 1.08 -0.52
N GLY A 92 -0.53 0.95 -0.16
CA GLY A 92 0.56 0.91 -1.13
C GLY A 92 0.47 -0.28 -2.09
N GLU A 93 0.14 -1.47 -1.59
CA GLU A 93 -0.07 -2.66 -2.42
C GLU A 93 -1.27 -2.49 -3.36
N MET A 94 -2.37 -1.92 -2.88
CA MET A 94 -3.54 -1.61 -3.70
C MET A 94 -3.21 -0.59 -4.79
N GLN A 95 -2.46 0.47 -4.46
CA GLN A 95 -1.98 1.44 -5.45
C GLN A 95 -1.11 0.78 -6.53
N ALA A 96 -0.20 -0.12 -6.14
CA ALA A 96 0.63 -0.85 -7.09
C ALA A 96 -0.21 -1.77 -8.00
N ASN A 97 -1.22 -2.44 -7.44
CA ASN A 97 -2.13 -3.28 -8.21
C ASN A 97 -2.99 -2.46 -9.18
N LEU A 98 -3.48 -1.30 -8.76
CA LEU A 98 -4.22 -0.37 -9.65
C LEU A 98 -3.35 0.13 -10.80
N LEU A 99 -2.11 0.56 -10.52
CA LEU A 99 -1.17 0.99 -11.56
C LEU A 99 -0.87 -0.13 -12.57
N ARG A 100 -0.71 -1.38 -12.11
CA ARG A 100 -0.55 -2.54 -13.00
C ARG A 100 -1.80 -2.75 -13.86
N MET A 101 -2.98 -2.64 -13.26
CA MET A 101 -4.26 -2.79 -13.96
C MET A 101 -4.44 -1.71 -15.05
N GLU A 102 -4.09 -0.46 -14.74
CA GLU A 102 -4.10 0.66 -15.71
C GLU A 102 -3.14 0.40 -16.87
N ALA A 103 -1.90 -0.03 -16.57
CA ALA A 103 -0.91 -0.36 -17.60
C ALA A 103 -1.35 -1.52 -18.51
N LEU A 104 -1.97 -2.56 -17.93
CA LEU A 104 -2.55 -3.66 -18.68
C LEU A 104 -3.71 -3.19 -19.57
N GLY A 105 -4.60 -2.36 -19.04
CA GLY A 105 -5.69 -1.74 -19.80
C GLY A 105 -5.18 -0.95 -21.00
N GLU A 106 -4.17 -0.09 -20.79
CA GLU A 106 -3.57 0.68 -21.88
C GLU A 106 -2.91 -0.22 -22.94
N GLN A 107 -2.22 -1.28 -22.52
CA GLN A 107 -1.61 -2.24 -23.43
C GLN A 107 -2.66 -2.98 -24.27
N LEU A 108 -3.80 -3.36 -23.68
CA LEU A 108 -4.90 -3.99 -24.39
C LEU A 108 -5.52 -3.05 -25.43
N VAL A 109 -5.74 -1.78 -25.09
CA VAL A 109 -6.23 -0.75 -26.02
C VAL A 109 -5.28 -0.57 -27.21
N LYS A 110 -3.96 -0.54 -26.97
CA LYS A 110 -2.95 -0.46 -28.05
C LYS A 110 -2.87 -1.72 -28.90
N ALA A 111 -3.17 -2.90 -28.34
CA ALA A 111 -2.97 -4.18 -29.00
C ALA A 111 -4.09 -4.59 -29.96
N GLY A 112 -5.33 -4.09 -29.81
CA GLY A 112 -6.36 -4.30 -30.82
C GLY A 112 -7.81 -4.13 -30.36
N GLN A 113 -8.50 -3.16 -30.96
CA GLN A 113 -9.95 -3.10 -31.22
C GLN A 113 -10.92 -3.13 -30.03
N LEU A 114 -10.54 -2.62 -28.86
CA LEU A 114 -11.52 -2.25 -27.84
C LEU A 114 -11.85 -0.77 -27.99
N ASP A 115 -13.14 -0.44 -28.00
CA ASP A 115 -13.61 0.94 -28.12
C ASP A 115 -13.07 1.73 -26.92
N TYR A 116 -12.36 2.83 -27.20
CA TYR A 116 -11.70 3.65 -26.19
C TYR A 116 -12.70 4.19 -25.15
N ASP A 117 -13.96 4.31 -25.56
CA ASP A 117 -15.06 4.82 -24.75
C ASP A 117 -15.53 3.85 -23.65
N GLU A 118 -15.24 2.54 -23.75
CA GLU A 118 -15.66 1.55 -22.72
C GLU A 118 -14.61 1.34 -21.61
N PHE A 119 -13.37 1.79 -21.84
CA PHE A 119 -12.23 1.69 -20.91
C PHE A 119 -11.59 3.06 -20.63
N ASN A 120 -12.41 4.11 -20.49
CA ASN A 120 -11.91 5.43 -20.10
C ASN A 120 -11.63 5.51 -18.59
N PHE A 121 -10.42 5.15 -18.20
CA PHE A 121 -9.93 5.25 -16.82
C PHE A 121 -9.74 6.70 -16.31
N GLY A 122 -9.90 7.70 -17.19
CA GLY A 122 -9.79 9.12 -16.87
C GLY A 122 -11.07 9.72 -16.29
N GLU A 123 -12.20 9.03 -16.37
CA GLU A 123 -13.44 9.48 -15.75
C GLU A 123 -13.60 8.84 -14.36
N THR A 124 -13.88 9.68 -13.36
CA THR A 124 -14.28 9.15 -12.05
C THR A 124 -15.56 8.33 -12.23
N PRO A 125 -15.58 7.05 -11.83
CA PRO A 125 -16.76 6.21 -12.00
C PRO A 125 -17.96 6.89 -11.32
N PRO A 126 -19.19 6.73 -11.87
CA PRO A 126 -20.38 7.29 -11.26
C PRO A 126 -20.49 6.82 -9.81
N ARG A 127 -20.13 7.69 -8.86
CA ARG A 127 -20.37 7.46 -7.45
C ARG A 127 -21.82 7.85 -7.22
N GLY A 128 -22.66 6.87 -6.96
CA GLY A 128 -24.05 7.10 -6.58
C GLY A 128 -24.13 8.16 -5.48
N GLY A 129 -24.98 9.15 -5.67
CA GLY A 129 -25.22 10.17 -4.66
C GLY A 129 -25.89 9.55 -3.45
N VAL A 130 -25.32 9.76 -2.27
CA VAL A 130 -26.03 9.48 -1.02
C VAL A 130 -27.17 10.49 -0.92
N ASP A 131 -28.39 10.04 -0.64
CA ASP A 131 -29.47 10.93 -0.24
C ASP A 131 -29.00 11.77 0.94
N ALA A 132 -29.14 13.10 0.85
CA ALA A 132 -28.59 14.07 1.80
C ALA A 132 -29.28 14.06 3.18
N SER A 133 -29.87 12.94 3.57
CA SER A 133 -30.61 12.72 4.80
C SER A 133 -30.31 11.35 5.41
N ALA A 134 -29.05 10.95 5.42
CA ALA A 134 -28.57 9.93 6.34
C ALA A 134 -27.64 10.62 7.34
N ASP A 135 -28.05 10.59 8.61
CA ASP A 135 -27.19 10.86 9.76
C ASP A 135 -25.78 10.33 9.50
N ALA A 136 -24.77 11.04 10.01
CA ALA A 136 -23.38 10.60 9.97
C ALA A 136 -23.28 9.17 10.53
N VAL A 137 -23.35 8.18 9.64
CA VAL A 137 -23.19 6.77 9.98
C VAL A 137 -21.76 6.69 10.47
N SER A 138 -21.62 6.52 11.78
CA SER A 138 -20.36 6.13 12.39
C SER A 138 -20.02 4.77 11.79
N VAL A 139 -19.25 4.78 10.69
CA VAL A 139 -18.75 3.56 10.09
C VAL A 139 -17.88 2.90 11.15
N GLU A 140 -18.42 1.86 11.75
CA GLU A 140 -17.72 1.04 12.72
C GLU A 140 -16.50 0.45 12.01
N LEU A 141 -15.31 0.60 12.60
CA LEU A 141 -14.05 0.14 12.01
C LEU A 141 -14.10 -1.34 11.50
N PRO A 142 -14.86 -2.27 12.13
CA PRO A 142 -15.08 -3.62 11.60
C PRO A 142 -15.79 -3.67 10.24
N GLU A 143 -16.75 -2.79 9.97
CA GLU A 143 -17.52 -2.76 8.72
C GLU A 143 -16.65 -2.26 7.57
N LEU A 144 -15.88 -1.19 7.81
CA LEU A 144 -14.89 -0.69 6.85
C LEU A 144 -13.85 -1.75 6.47
N LEU A 145 -13.38 -2.53 7.44
CA LEU A 145 -12.42 -3.61 7.18
C LEU A 145 -13.01 -4.71 6.30
N ALA A 146 -14.29 -5.05 6.48
CA ALA A 146 -14.99 -6.03 5.65
C ALA A 146 -15.18 -5.53 4.21
N ASP A 147 -15.54 -4.25 4.04
CA ASP A 147 -15.68 -3.63 2.71
C ASP A 147 -14.36 -3.58 1.96
N ILE A 148 -13.25 -3.28 2.64
CA ILE A 148 -11.91 -3.30 2.06
C ILE A 148 -11.53 -4.71 1.59
N GLU A 149 -11.82 -5.74 2.39
CA GLU A 149 -11.54 -7.13 2.01
C GLU A 149 -12.36 -7.57 0.78
N LEU A 150 -13.62 -7.13 0.67
CA LEU A 150 -14.47 -7.38 -0.49
C LEU A 150 -13.91 -6.67 -1.74
N LEU A 151 -13.50 -5.41 -1.60
CA LEU A 151 -12.89 -4.65 -2.68
C LEU A 151 -11.58 -5.29 -3.16
N GLU A 152 -10.73 -5.74 -2.23
CA GLU A 152 -9.48 -6.46 -2.53
C GLU A 152 -9.74 -7.69 -3.39
N ARG A 153 -10.72 -8.52 -3.01
CA ARG A 153 -11.13 -9.69 -3.81
C ARG A 153 -11.64 -9.30 -5.19
N SER A 154 -12.42 -8.22 -5.30
CA SER A 154 -12.93 -7.74 -6.58
C SER A 154 -11.81 -7.24 -7.50
N ILE A 155 -10.83 -6.51 -6.97
CA ILE A 155 -9.67 -6.04 -7.73
C ILE A 155 -8.82 -7.23 -8.20
N ALA A 156 -8.59 -8.23 -7.33
CA ALA A 156 -7.85 -9.43 -7.69
C ALA A 156 -8.53 -10.21 -8.83
N ASP A 157 -9.85 -10.40 -8.77
CA ASP A 157 -10.62 -11.08 -9.81
C ASP A 157 -10.58 -10.33 -11.17
N ARG A 158 -10.76 -9.00 -11.14
CA ARG A 158 -10.65 -8.15 -12.33
C ARG A 158 -9.26 -8.20 -12.94
N THR A 159 -8.22 -8.17 -12.12
CA THR A 159 -6.82 -8.26 -12.58
C THR A 159 -6.57 -9.59 -13.28
N HIS A 160 -6.99 -10.70 -12.68
CA HIS A 160 -6.84 -12.02 -13.28
C HIS A 160 -7.56 -12.14 -14.62
N LYS A 161 -8.78 -11.57 -14.73
CA LYS A 161 -9.52 -11.54 -15.99
C LYS A 161 -8.79 -10.77 -17.10
N LEU A 162 -8.19 -9.63 -16.76
CA LEU A 162 -7.41 -8.83 -17.72
C LEU A 162 -6.14 -9.56 -18.17
N GLU A 163 -5.45 -10.25 -17.26
CA GLU A 163 -4.28 -11.08 -17.61
C GLU A 163 -4.65 -12.20 -18.59
N LEU A 164 -5.78 -12.87 -18.37
CA LEU A 164 -6.27 -13.89 -19.30
C LEU A 164 -6.60 -13.31 -20.67
N MET A 165 -7.29 -12.16 -20.72
CA MET A 165 -7.59 -11.48 -21.99
C MET A 165 -6.32 -11.07 -22.73
N GLN A 166 -5.32 -10.55 -22.01
CA GLN A 166 -4.01 -10.22 -22.58
C GLN A 166 -3.33 -11.46 -23.15
N GLY A 167 -3.33 -12.57 -22.41
CA GLY A 167 -2.81 -13.85 -22.87
C GLY A 167 -3.46 -14.27 -24.19
N MET A 168 -4.80 -14.23 -24.27
CA MET A 168 -5.52 -14.59 -25.49
C MET A 168 -5.22 -13.66 -26.68
N ILE A 169 -5.11 -12.35 -26.46
CA ILE A 169 -4.79 -11.41 -27.54
C ILE A 169 -3.38 -11.63 -28.05
N VAL A 170 -2.41 -11.81 -27.14
CA VAL A 170 -1.02 -12.10 -27.50
C VAL A 170 -0.93 -13.43 -28.25
N ASP A 171 -1.57 -14.47 -27.73
CA ASP A 171 -1.60 -15.79 -28.37
C ASP A 171 -2.25 -15.72 -29.76
N SER A 172 -3.41 -15.08 -29.90
CA SER A 172 -4.07 -14.93 -31.20
C SER A 172 -3.22 -14.12 -32.19
N ARG A 173 -2.52 -13.07 -31.74
CA ARG A 173 -1.65 -12.27 -32.60
C ARG A 173 -0.42 -13.06 -33.04
N ILE A 174 0.18 -13.81 -32.12
CA ILE A 174 1.29 -14.71 -32.44
C ILE A 174 0.79 -15.73 -33.47
N GLN A 175 -0.31 -16.44 -33.21
CA GLN A 175 -0.80 -17.46 -34.15
C GLN A 175 -1.13 -16.88 -35.53
N ASN A 176 -1.85 -15.74 -35.60
CA ASN A 176 -2.20 -15.12 -36.89
C ASN A 176 -0.98 -14.60 -37.65
N ASN A 177 0.07 -14.16 -36.96
CA ASN A 177 1.29 -13.67 -37.61
C ASN A 177 2.22 -14.80 -38.06
N LEU A 178 2.06 -16.03 -37.58
CA LEU A 178 2.94 -17.15 -37.93
C LEU A 178 2.48 -17.88 -39.20
N HIS A 179 1.20 -17.79 -39.55
CA HIS A 179 0.62 -18.49 -40.70
C HIS A 179 0.32 -17.51 -41.85
N PRO A 180 0.85 -17.76 -43.07
CA PRO A 180 0.56 -16.96 -44.26
C PRO A 180 -0.94 -16.83 -44.56
N GLU A 181 -1.53 -15.67 -44.26
CA GLU A 181 -2.96 -15.41 -44.47
C GLU A 181 -3.21 -14.02 -45.08
N GLY A 182 -4.34 -13.88 -45.79
CA GLY A 182 -4.74 -12.60 -46.38
C GLY A 182 -4.19 -12.31 -47.78
N GLN A 183 -4.28 -11.05 -48.20
CA GLN A 183 -3.91 -10.60 -49.54
C GLN A 183 -2.62 -9.76 -49.47
N PRO A 184 -1.59 -10.07 -50.28
CA PRO A 184 -0.29 -9.39 -50.21
C PRO A 184 -0.28 -7.99 -50.84
N VAL A 185 -1.41 -7.52 -51.37
CA VAL A 185 -1.56 -6.19 -51.98
C VAL A 185 -2.83 -5.54 -51.47
N GLU A 186 -2.79 -4.22 -51.23
CA GLU A 186 -3.92 -3.46 -50.67
C GLU A 186 -5.16 -3.44 -51.60
N SER A 187 -4.93 -3.43 -52.92
CA SER A 187 -6.00 -3.51 -53.90
C SER A 187 -5.58 -4.29 -55.14
N GLY A 188 -6.44 -5.21 -55.57
CA GLY A 188 -6.24 -6.05 -56.75
C GLY A 188 -7.18 -7.24 -56.76
N TRP A 189 -7.21 -7.97 -57.88
CA TRP A 189 -8.00 -9.20 -58.01
C TRP A 189 -7.13 -10.35 -58.52
N VAL A 190 -7.54 -11.57 -58.21
CA VAL A 190 -6.90 -12.77 -58.73
C VAL A 190 -7.18 -12.86 -60.22
N SER A 191 -6.13 -12.65 -61.02
CA SER A 191 -6.18 -12.74 -62.48
C SER A 191 -5.92 -14.16 -62.98
N SER A 192 -5.11 -14.93 -62.24
CA SER A 192 -4.87 -16.34 -62.51
C SER A 192 -4.70 -17.13 -61.21
N GLY A 193 -5.44 -18.21 -61.06
CA GLY A 193 -5.36 -19.09 -59.90
C GLY A 193 -4.23 -20.13 -59.99
N TYR A 194 -4.04 -20.84 -58.90
CA TYR A 194 -3.18 -22.03 -58.83
C TYR A 194 -3.77 -23.19 -59.65
N GLY A 195 -2.91 -23.94 -60.34
CA GLY A 195 -3.31 -25.14 -61.09
C GLY A 195 -3.03 -25.08 -62.59
N TYR A 196 -3.63 -26.01 -63.34
CA TYR A 196 -3.35 -26.12 -64.76
C TYR A 196 -3.97 -24.99 -65.59
N ARG A 197 -3.15 -24.32 -66.40
CA ARG A 197 -3.56 -23.29 -67.35
C ARG A 197 -2.96 -23.53 -68.72
N LYS A 198 -3.51 -22.83 -69.72
CA LYS A 198 -2.92 -22.79 -71.06
C LYS A 198 -1.77 -21.79 -71.04
N ASP A 199 -0.59 -22.25 -71.43
CA ASP A 199 0.60 -21.43 -71.53
C ASP A 199 0.38 -20.31 -72.55
N PRO A 200 0.55 -19.03 -72.17
CA PRO A 200 0.22 -17.90 -73.04
C PRO A 200 1.14 -17.76 -74.25
N PHE A 201 2.32 -18.40 -74.24
CA PHE A 201 3.30 -18.32 -75.32
C PHE A 201 3.26 -19.51 -76.28
N SER A 202 3.11 -20.73 -75.75
CA SER A 202 3.15 -21.99 -76.51
C SER A 202 1.78 -22.65 -76.70
N GLY A 203 0.75 -22.19 -75.98
CA GLY A 203 -0.59 -22.78 -76.02
C GLY A 203 -0.72 -24.17 -75.39
N LYS A 204 0.37 -24.71 -74.82
CA LYS A 204 0.40 -26.03 -74.16
C LYS A 204 -0.15 -25.94 -72.73
N LYS A 205 -0.57 -27.07 -72.17
CA LYS A 205 -1.00 -27.13 -70.77
C LYS A 205 0.24 -27.00 -69.87
N THR A 206 0.28 -25.96 -69.03
CA THR A 206 1.32 -25.73 -68.02
C THR A 206 0.69 -25.65 -66.64
N PHE A 207 1.44 -26.00 -65.59
CA PHE A 207 0.95 -25.93 -64.23
C PHE A 207 1.42 -24.63 -63.57
N HIS A 208 0.48 -23.86 -63.02
CA HIS A 208 0.75 -22.62 -62.32
C HIS A 208 0.94 -22.91 -60.83
N HIS A 209 2.17 -22.73 -60.35
CA HIS A 209 2.57 -23.00 -58.96
C HIS A 209 2.24 -21.84 -57.99
N GLY A 210 1.44 -20.86 -58.41
CA GLY A 210 1.13 -19.68 -57.61
C GLY A 210 -0.19 -19.05 -58.02
N VAL A 211 -0.40 -17.83 -57.55
CA VAL A 211 -1.59 -17.02 -57.86
C VAL A 211 -1.11 -15.67 -58.38
N ASP A 212 -1.64 -15.27 -59.54
CA ASP A 212 -1.30 -13.99 -60.16
C ASP A 212 -2.35 -12.95 -59.75
N ILE A 213 -1.90 -11.93 -59.00
CA ILE A 213 -2.77 -10.84 -58.54
C ILE A 213 -2.53 -9.62 -59.41
N ALA A 214 -3.57 -9.18 -60.12
CA ALA A 214 -3.51 -7.95 -60.90
C ALA A 214 -3.70 -6.74 -59.98
N SER A 215 -2.68 -5.88 -59.93
CA SER A 215 -2.69 -4.59 -59.23
C SER A 215 -2.03 -3.51 -60.10
N LYS A 216 -2.12 -2.25 -59.67
CA LYS A 216 -1.44 -1.13 -60.35
C LYS A 216 0.08 -1.34 -60.30
N TRP A 217 0.79 -0.88 -61.32
CA TRP A 217 2.24 -0.92 -61.33
C TRP A 217 2.81 -0.09 -60.17
N GLY A 218 3.75 -0.64 -59.42
CA GLY A 218 4.35 0.00 -58.25
C GLY A 218 3.51 -0.09 -56.97
N SER A 219 2.40 -0.82 -56.97
CA SER A 219 1.66 -1.11 -55.72
C SER A 219 2.59 -1.77 -54.68
N PRO A 220 2.52 -1.37 -53.40
CA PRO A 220 3.22 -2.05 -52.33
C PRO A 220 2.82 -3.52 -52.23
N VAL A 221 3.80 -4.38 -51.98
CA VAL A 221 3.62 -5.80 -51.72
C VAL A 221 4.03 -6.07 -50.28
N TYR A 222 3.12 -6.64 -49.50
CA TYR A 222 3.29 -6.91 -48.09
C TYR A 222 3.51 -8.40 -47.84
N ALA A 223 4.28 -8.71 -46.80
CA ALA A 223 4.36 -10.07 -46.28
C ALA A 223 2.97 -10.46 -45.75
N VAL A 224 2.54 -11.70 -46.01
CA VAL A 224 1.24 -12.22 -45.52
C VAL A 224 1.35 -12.88 -44.15
N ALA A 225 2.57 -12.95 -43.62
CA ALA A 225 2.89 -13.44 -42.29
C ALA A 225 4.30 -13.00 -41.92
N SER A 226 4.59 -12.98 -40.62
CA SER A 226 5.91 -12.69 -40.11
C SER A 226 6.90 -13.78 -40.50
N GLY A 227 8.13 -13.38 -40.81
CA GLY A 227 9.15 -14.32 -41.27
C GLY A 227 10.50 -13.67 -41.54
N ILE A 228 11.44 -14.49 -41.99
CA ILE A 228 12.79 -14.05 -42.36
C ILE A 228 12.95 -14.10 -43.87
N VAL A 229 13.47 -13.03 -44.45
CA VAL A 229 13.79 -12.97 -45.88
C VAL A 229 14.96 -13.92 -46.16
N MET A 230 14.69 -15.00 -46.86
CA MET A 230 15.69 -15.98 -47.29
C MET A 230 16.46 -15.50 -48.52
N GLU A 231 15.76 -14.85 -49.45
CA GLU A 231 16.31 -14.40 -50.71
C GLU A 231 15.57 -13.16 -51.21
N ALA A 232 16.30 -12.14 -51.66
CA ALA A 232 15.76 -10.94 -52.28
C ALA A 232 16.68 -10.53 -53.44
N LYS A 233 16.35 -10.93 -54.68
CA LYS A 233 17.19 -10.68 -55.86
C LYS A 233 16.40 -10.78 -57.16
N GLU A 234 17.05 -10.49 -58.28
CA GLU A 234 16.47 -10.78 -59.61
C GLU A 234 16.73 -12.25 -59.99
N LYS A 235 15.69 -12.95 -60.47
CA LYS A 235 15.77 -14.34 -60.90
C LYS A 235 15.11 -14.55 -62.26
N PRO A 236 15.76 -15.27 -63.19
CA PRO A 236 15.18 -15.57 -64.49
C PRO A 236 13.80 -16.23 -64.35
N GLY A 237 12.81 -15.72 -65.10
CA GLY A 237 11.42 -16.18 -65.05
C GLY A 237 10.56 -15.56 -63.94
N TYR A 238 11.16 -15.03 -62.87
CA TYR A 238 10.44 -14.40 -61.76
C TYR A 238 10.65 -12.88 -61.67
N GLY A 239 11.68 -12.32 -62.32
CA GLY A 239 12.05 -10.91 -62.17
C GLY A 239 12.60 -10.63 -60.77
N TYR A 240 12.39 -9.43 -60.22
CA TYR A 240 12.70 -9.17 -58.82
C TYR A 240 11.77 -9.96 -57.92
N HIS A 241 12.35 -10.87 -57.14
CA HIS A 241 11.59 -11.75 -56.26
C HIS A 241 12.12 -11.73 -54.83
N VAL A 242 11.22 -12.04 -53.90
CA VAL A 242 11.49 -12.19 -52.47
C VAL A 242 10.95 -13.54 -52.03
N GLU A 243 11.76 -14.32 -51.34
CA GLU A 243 11.34 -15.55 -50.66
C GLU A 243 11.45 -15.34 -49.14
N ILE A 244 10.36 -15.58 -48.42
CA ILE A 244 10.29 -15.45 -46.95
C ILE A 244 9.98 -16.81 -46.35
N VAL A 245 10.75 -17.19 -45.32
CA VAL A 245 10.49 -18.39 -44.51
C VAL A 245 9.75 -17.99 -43.23
N HIS A 246 8.68 -18.71 -42.93
CA HIS A 246 7.84 -18.49 -41.77
C HIS A 246 8.12 -19.52 -40.66
N ALA A 247 7.61 -19.28 -39.47
CA ALA A 247 7.90 -20.11 -38.29
C ALA A 247 7.36 -21.54 -38.38
N ASP A 248 6.30 -21.76 -39.14
CA ASP A 248 5.69 -23.07 -39.40
C ASP A 248 6.41 -23.87 -40.51
N GLY A 249 7.48 -23.32 -41.09
CA GLY A 249 8.25 -23.92 -42.17
C GLY A 249 7.67 -23.67 -43.55
N LEU A 250 6.58 -22.90 -43.68
CA LEU A 250 6.08 -22.45 -44.98
C LEU A 250 7.00 -21.39 -45.58
N VAL A 251 6.99 -21.33 -46.92
CA VAL A 251 7.75 -20.34 -47.68
C VAL A 251 6.80 -19.60 -48.62
N THR A 252 6.74 -18.28 -48.48
CA THR A 252 6.02 -17.41 -49.42
C THR A 252 6.98 -16.81 -50.43
N LYS A 253 6.50 -16.63 -51.67
CA LYS A 253 7.29 -16.09 -52.77
C LYS A 253 6.54 -14.97 -53.46
N TYR A 254 7.21 -13.83 -53.58
CA TYR A 254 6.70 -12.63 -54.22
C TYR A 254 7.54 -12.36 -55.45
N ALA A 255 6.92 -12.29 -56.62
CA ALA A 255 7.64 -12.19 -57.89
C ALA A 255 7.10 -11.04 -58.74
N HIS A 256 7.82 -10.72 -59.81
CA HIS A 256 7.51 -9.64 -60.73
C HIS A 256 7.42 -8.26 -60.05
N ASN A 257 8.18 -8.07 -58.96
CA ASN A 257 8.26 -6.78 -58.29
C ASN A 257 8.99 -5.77 -59.19
N SER A 258 8.65 -4.49 -59.05
CA SER A 258 9.35 -3.40 -59.74
C SER A 258 10.64 -3.00 -59.03
N LYS A 259 10.69 -3.18 -57.70
CA LYS A 259 11.81 -2.86 -56.82
C LYS A 259 11.73 -3.70 -55.54
N LEU A 260 12.87 -3.95 -54.91
CA LEU A 260 12.97 -4.61 -53.61
C LEU A 260 13.31 -3.59 -52.52
N PHE A 261 12.69 -3.74 -51.34
CA PHE A 261 12.89 -2.89 -50.17
C PHE A 261 13.46 -3.65 -48.96
N VAL A 262 13.79 -4.93 -49.16
CA VAL A 262 14.30 -5.84 -48.14
C VAL A 262 15.52 -6.59 -48.66
N GLU A 263 16.37 -7.03 -47.75
CA GLU A 263 17.59 -7.80 -48.00
C GLU A 263 17.51 -9.18 -47.31
N PRO A 264 18.30 -10.18 -47.77
CA PRO A 264 18.37 -11.46 -47.07
C PRO A 264 18.79 -11.30 -45.61
N GLY A 265 18.03 -11.90 -44.70
CA GLY A 265 18.20 -11.79 -43.25
C GLY A 265 17.26 -10.80 -42.56
N ASP A 266 16.53 -9.97 -43.32
CA ASP A 266 15.55 -9.05 -42.74
C ASP A 266 14.37 -9.79 -42.11
N LEU A 267 13.92 -9.29 -40.96
CA LEU A 267 12.67 -9.68 -40.32
C LEU A 267 11.54 -8.85 -40.93
N VAL A 268 10.49 -9.52 -41.40
CA VAL A 268 9.27 -8.89 -41.90
C VAL A 268 8.08 -9.32 -41.05
N GLU A 269 7.08 -8.45 -40.92
CA GLU A 269 5.83 -8.67 -40.18
C GLU A 269 4.61 -8.15 -40.94
#